data_AF-A0A972J1X5-F1
#
_entry.id   AF-A0A972J1X5-F1
#
_cell.length_a   1.000
_cell.length_b   1.000
_cell.length_c   1.000
_cell.angle_alpha   90.00
_cell.angle_beta   90.00
_cell.angle_gamma   90.00
#
_symmetry.space_group_name_H-M   'P 1'
#
loop_
_entity.id
_entity.type
_entity.pdbx_description
1 polymer ?
#
loop_
_entity_poly.entity_id
_entity_poly.type
_entity_poly.pdbx_seq_one_letter_code
_entity_poly.pdbx_strand_id
1 'polypeptide(L)'
;MKRHIWFSVLFALVLLVSVAGDRSAKAAEVQTANKPACANADTELEQVYRVYYKSAEEITKLKSYDLFEFNDKENKYVLVAATASEIATIQSMGFTTALDEEQTANYRKLDLLSSQGLDTLPPPYNCYRTVEELYAYGAALASVYPTLAEWTDVGDSWEKSVGQPDGYDMYVLRLTNETITGDKPKLFITASIHAREYTPAEMAARFAG
;
A
#
# COMPACT_ATOMS: atom_id res chain seq x y z
N MET A 1 -5.02 -80.00 -34.88
CA MET A 1 -5.22 -81.01 -33.81
C MET A 1 -4.45 -80.57 -32.57
N LYS A 2 -5.08 -80.54 -31.37
CA LYS A 2 -4.45 -80.41 -30.03
C LYS A 2 -3.67 -79.09 -29.74
N ARG A 3 -3.54 -78.57 -28.49
CA ARG A 3 -4.32 -78.64 -27.23
C ARG A 3 -3.80 -77.57 -26.23
N HIS A 4 -4.67 -76.70 -25.68
CA HIS A 4 -4.62 -75.92 -24.39
C HIS A 4 -3.38 -75.08 -24.01
N ILE A 5 -3.54 -73.91 -23.34
CA ILE A 5 -3.58 -73.64 -21.87
C ILE A 5 -3.75 -72.10 -21.72
N TRP A 6 -4.39 -71.43 -20.74
CA TRP A 6 -5.23 -71.71 -19.54
C TRP A 6 -6.21 -70.51 -19.31
N PHE A 7 -7.32 -70.58 -18.55
CA PHE A 7 -7.50 -70.31 -17.09
C PHE A 7 -6.74 -69.07 -16.53
N SER A 8 -7.34 -68.11 -15.78
CA SER A 8 -8.69 -67.93 -15.17
C SER A 8 -9.07 -66.43 -15.18
N VAL A 9 -10.31 -65.98 -15.45
CA VAL A 9 -11.47 -65.86 -14.52
C VAL A 9 -11.15 -65.27 -13.14
N LEU A 10 -11.62 -64.04 -12.84
CA LEU A 10 -12.38 -63.73 -11.61
C LEU A 10 -13.11 -62.36 -11.67
N PHE A 11 -14.29 -62.32 -11.03
CA PHE A 11 -15.03 -61.17 -10.48
C PHE A 11 -15.22 -59.85 -11.27
N ALA A 12 -16.47 -59.62 -11.67
CA ALA A 12 -17.08 -58.30 -11.71
C ALA A 12 -18.29 -58.29 -10.76
N LEU A 13 -18.29 -57.42 -9.74
CA LEU A 13 -19.51 -57.12 -8.97
C LEU A 13 -19.45 -55.75 -8.26
N VAL A 14 -20.36 -54.86 -8.67
CA VAL A 14 -21.03 -53.78 -7.91
C VAL A 14 -20.28 -53.08 -6.77
N LEU A 15 -20.08 -51.76 -6.93
CA LEU A 15 -20.48 -50.80 -5.88
C LEU A 15 -20.93 -49.47 -6.50
N LEU A 16 -22.24 -49.21 -6.42
CA LEU A 16 -22.83 -47.90 -6.70
C LEU A 16 -22.72 -47.05 -5.44
N VAL A 17 -21.87 -46.02 -5.46
CA VAL A 17 -21.92 -44.91 -4.51
C VAL A 17 -21.84 -43.60 -5.30
N SER A 18 -22.81 -42.74 -5.07
CA SER A 18 -22.89 -41.41 -5.65
C SER A 18 -21.83 -40.47 -5.05
N VAL A 19 -21.33 -39.54 -5.86
CA VAL A 19 -21.38 -38.09 -5.59
C VAL A 19 -21.10 -37.39 -6.93
N ALA A 20 -22.06 -36.60 -7.42
CA ALA A 20 -21.75 -35.52 -8.36
C ALA A 20 -21.17 -34.38 -7.52
N GLY A 21 -19.86 -34.20 -7.58
CA GLY A 21 -19.12 -33.28 -6.72
C GLY A 21 -18.53 -32.14 -7.53
N ASP A 22 -19.35 -31.15 -7.90
CA ASP A 22 -18.88 -29.91 -8.49
C ASP A 22 -17.89 -29.23 -7.55
N ARG A 23 -16.59 -29.29 -7.90
CA ARG A 23 -15.54 -28.54 -7.20
C ARG A 23 -15.54 -27.07 -7.61
N SER A 24 -16.69 -26.43 -7.47
CA SER A 24 -16.72 -24.99 -7.25
C SER A 24 -15.99 -24.73 -5.94
N ALA A 25 -14.77 -24.20 -6.02
CA ALA A 25 -14.07 -23.67 -4.87
C ALA A 25 -14.89 -22.49 -4.35
N LYS A 26 -15.73 -22.74 -3.33
CA LYS A 26 -16.54 -21.70 -2.73
C LYS A 26 -15.60 -20.71 -2.05
N ALA A 27 -15.42 -19.53 -2.64
CA ALA A 27 -14.68 -18.45 -2.01
C ALA A 27 -15.25 -18.23 -0.60
N ALA A 28 -14.37 -18.01 0.38
CA ALA A 28 -14.81 -17.71 1.73
C ALA A 28 -15.60 -16.39 1.67
N GLU A 29 -16.89 -16.48 2.00
CA GLU A 29 -17.82 -15.36 1.98
C GLU A 29 -17.41 -14.43 3.13
N VAL A 30 -16.60 -13.41 2.82
CA VAL A 30 -16.08 -12.45 3.79
C VAL A 30 -17.28 -11.78 4.45
N GLN A 31 -17.49 -12.11 5.72
CA GLN A 31 -18.52 -11.46 6.50
C GLN A 31 -18.16 -9.99 6.59
N THR A 32 -18.98 -9.13 5.97
CA THR A 32 -18.94 -7.69 6.15
C THR A 32 -19.35 -7.39 7.59
N ALA A 33 -18.38 -7.53 8.50
CA ALA A 33 -18.49 -7.03 9.84
C ALA A 33 -18.76 -5.53 9.75
N ASN A 34 -19.97 -5.12 10.13
CA ASN A 34 -20.33 -3.71 10.28
C ASN A 34 -19.54 -3.12 11.47
N LYS A 35 -18.22 -2.93 11.29
CA LYS A 35 -17.51 -1.82 11.92
C LYS A 35 -18.37 -0.58 11.61
N PRO A 36 -18.81 0.21 12.59
CA PRO A 36 -19.17 1.58 12.28
C PRO A 36 -17.89 2.23 11.74
N ALA A 37 -17.82 2.43 10.42
CA ALA A 37 -16.90 3.42 9.88
C ALA A 37 -17.13 4.71 10.65
N CYS A 38 -16.07 5.40 11.05
CA CYS A 38 -16.19 6.66 11.77
C CYS A 38 -17.05 7.60 10.92
N ALA A 39 -18.29 7.83 11.38
CA ALA A 39 -19.29 8.55 10.60
C ALA A 39 -18.96 10.04 10.68
N ASN A 40 -18.05 10.46 9.81
CA ASN A 40 -17.61 11.84 9.65
C ASN A 40 -18.83 12.73 9.35
N ALA A 41 -19.33 13.39 10.39
CA ALA A 41 -20.52 14.21 10.33
C ALA A 41 -20.22 15.49 9.55
N ASP A 42 -20.72 15.56 8.31
CA ASP A 42 -20.58 16.68 7.35
C ASP A 42 -19.24 17.42 7.48
N THR A 43 -18.13 16.68 7.41
CA THR A 43 -16.78 17.22 7.57
C THR A 43 -16.52 18.31 6.54
N GLU A 44 -16.20 19.52 7.01
CA GLU A 44 -15.71 20.61 6.18
C GLU A 44 -14.58 20.08 5.29
N LEU A 45 -14.66 20.31 3.98
CA LEU A 45 -13.63 19.82 3.05
C LEU A 45 -12.30 20.52 3.36
N GLU A 46 -11.29 19.73 3.69
CA GLU A 46 -9.92 20.22 3.82
C GLU A 46 -9.45 20.87 2.51
N GLN A 47 -8.69 21.94 2.66
CA GLN A 47 -8.02 22.63 1.57
C GLN A 47 -6.59 22.96 2.00
N VAL A 48 -5.70 23.12 1.02
CA VAL A 48 -4.29 23.43 1.31
C VAL A 48 -4.12 24.94 1.32
N TYR A 49 -3.59 25.47 2.42
CA TYR A 49 -3.32 26.89 2.61
C TYR A 49 -1.82 27.14 2.79
N ARG A 50 -1.36 28.26 2.23
CA ARG A 50 -0.08 28.89 2.58
C ARG A 50 -0.27 29.62 3.91
N VAL A 51 0.48 29.21 4.94
CA VAL A 51 0.48 29.85 6.25
C VAL A 51 1.81 30.60 6.42
N TYR A 52 1.76 31.93 6.40
CA TYR A 52 2.94 32.79 6.38
C TYR A 52 3.47 33.07 7.78
N TYR A 53 4.79 32.91 7.96
CA TYR A 53 5.49 33.07 9.24
C TYR A 53 6.50 34.23 9.19
N LYS A 54 6.81 34.85 10.34
CA LYS A 54 7.83 35.93 10.42
C LYS A 54 9.20 35.34 10.75
N SER A 55 9.23 34.36 11.65
CA SER A 55 10.41 33.56 12.03
C SER A 55 10.08 32.07 12.09
N ALA A 56 11.09 31.20 11.95
CA ALA A 56 10.88 29.75 11.81
C ALA A 56 10.31 29.09 13.07
N GLU A 57 10.54 29.70 14.23
CA GLU A 57 10.02 29.26 15.53
C GLU A 57 8.48 29.29 15.57
N GLU A 58 7.84 30.17 14.79
CA GLU A 58 6.38 30.25 14.72
C GLU A 58 5.75 29.00 14.11
N ILE A 59 6.45 28.29 13.22
CA ILE A 59 5.96 27.04 12.61
C ILE A 59 5.65 25.99 13.69
N THR A 60 6.35 26.02 14.82
CA THR A 60 6.10 25.10 15.96
C THR A 60 4.70 25.26 16.60
N LYS A 61 4.02 26.40 16.36
CA LYS A 61 2.63 26.65 16.79
C LYS A 61 1.62 25.90 15.91
N LEU A 62 2.01 25.50 14.69
CA LEU A 62 1.14 24.85 13.69
C LEU A 62 1.19 23.30 13.76
N LYS A 63 2.00 22.73 14.66
CA LYS A 63 2.29 21.27 14.76
C LYS A 63 1.08 20.36 15.08
N SER A 64 -0.10 20.93 15.30
CA SER A 64 -1.36 20.22 15.57
C SER A 64 -2.27 20.09 14.36
N TYR A 65 -1.94 20.76 13.25
CA TYR A 65 -2.62 20.66 11.95
C TYR A 65 -1.77 19.82 10.99
N ASP A 66 -2.31 19.42 9.85
CA ASP A 66 -1.51 18.68 8.87
C ASP A 66 -0.55 19.60 8.09
N LEU A 67 0.63 19.79 8.67
CA LEU A 67 1.80 20.38 8.01
C LEU A 67 2.37 19.40 6.99
N PHE A 68 2.50 19.86 5.74
CA PHE A 68 3.29 19.16 4.74
C PHE A 68 4.79 19.39 5.01
N GLU A 69 5.67 18.52 4.51
CA GLU A 69 7.12 18.71 4.57
C GLU A 69 7.60 19.74 3.52
N PHE A 70 6.95 20.91 3.50
CA PHE A 70 7.20 22.02 2.60
C PHE A 70 7.37 23.32 3.39
N ASN A 71 8.47 24.02 3.15
CA ASN A 71 8.77 25.30 3.77
C ASN A 71 9.50 26.21 2.77
N ASP A 72 8.77 27.16 2.19
CA ASP A 72 9.35 28.23 1.40
C ASP A 72 10.00 29.24 2.36
N LYS A 73 11.33 29.33 2.30
CA LYS A 73 12.15 30.20 3.15
C LYS A 73 12.39 31.60 2.58
N GLU A 74 12.04 31.82 1.31
CA GLU A 74 12.15 33.11 0.63
C GLU A 74 10.86 33.92 0.86
N ASN A 75 9.72 33.34 0.51
CA ASN A 75 8.39 33.91 0.73
C ASN A 75 7.84 33.66 2.15
N LYS A 76 8.55 32.84 2.96
CA LYS A 76 8.23 32.52 4.36
C LYS A 76 6.83 31.97 4.59
N TYR A 77 6.51 30.84 3.96
CA TYR A 77 5.29 30.09 4.27
C TYR A 77 5.52 28.58 4.32
N VAL A 78 4.65 27.92 5.07
CA VAL A 78 4.47 26.46 5.05
C VAL A 78 3.11 26.12 4.40
N LEU A 79 2.97 24.89 3.91
CA LEU A 79 1.68 24.38 3.46
C LEU A 79 1.01 23.59 4.59
N VAL A 80 -0.27 23.86 4.81
CA VAL A 80 -1.12 23.16 5.80
C VAL A 80 -2.40 22.71 5.10
N ALA A 81 -2.74 21.42 5.18
CA ALA A 81 -4.10 20.96 4.91
C ALA A 81 -4.96 21.22 6.16
N ALA A 82 -6.08 21.91 5.97
CA ALA A 82 -6.96 22.32 7.06
C ALA A 82 -8.38 22.61 6.56
N THR A 83 -9.34 22.47 7.46
CA THR A 83 -10.74 22.91 7.30
C THR A 83 -10.87 24.43 7.43
N ALA A 84 -12.06 24.97 7.08
CA ALA A 84 -12.31 26.41 7.17
C ALA A 84 -12.30 26.92 8.63
N SER A 85 -12.84 26.12 9.55
CA SER A 85 -12.83 26.38 11.00
C SER A 85 -11.42 26.34 11.61
N GLU A 86 -10.56 25.44 11.17
CA GLU A 86 -9.14 25.42 11.56
C GLU A 86 -8.37 26.62 11.01
N ILE A 87 -8.64 27.04 9.78
CA ILE A 87 -8.00 28.24 9.21
C ILE A 87 -8.43 29.52 9.94
N ALA A 88 -9.71 29.64 10.34
CA ALA A 88 -10.13 30.72 11.23
C ALA A 88 -9.38 30.68 12.57
N THR A 89 -9.09 29.48 13.10
CA THR A 89 -8.28 29.31 14.32
C THR A 89 -6.83 29.73 14.09
N ILE A 90 -6.20 29.32 12.98
CA ILE A 90 -4.83 29.71 12.59
C ILE A 90 -4.71 31.23 12.41
N GLN A 91 -5.70 31.87 11.78
CA GLN A 91 -5.79 33.33 11.66
C GLN A 91 -5.92 34.00 13.03
N SER A 92 -6.70 33.43 13.96
CA SER A 92 -6.84 33.96 15.33
C SER A 92 -5.53 33.92 16.13
N MET A 93 -4.61 33.00 15.81
CA MET A 93 -3.25 32.96 16.38
C MET A 93 -2.30 34.04 15.80
N GLY A 94 -2.78 34.87 14.86
CA GLY A 94 -2.03 35.97 14.27
C GLY A 94 -1.21 35.62 13.01
N PHE A 95 -1.47 34.47 12.39
CA PHE A 95 -0.91 34.09 11.10
C PHE A 95 -1.72 34.71 9.95
N THR A 96 -1.01 35.10 8.88
CA THR A 96 -1.66 35.36 7.58
C THR A 96 -1.79 34.04 6.84
N THR A 97 -2.96 33.76 6.26
CA THR A 97 -3.18 32.60 5.40
C THR A 97 -3.66 33.01 4.01
N ALA A 98 -3.34 32.20 3.00
CA ALA A 98 -3.90 32.30 1.65
C ALA A 98 -4.20 30.89 1.13
N LEU A 99 -5.31 30.71 0.40
CA LEU A 99 -5.62 29.44 -0.24
C LEU A 99 -4.58 29.14 -1.32
N ASP A 100 -4.07 27.90 -1.36
CA ASP A 100 -3.30 27.40 -2.49
C ASP A 100 -4.23 26.57 -3.40
N GLU A 101 -4.69 27.18 -4.49
CA GLU A 101 -5.62 26.51 -5.42
C GLU A 101 -4.99 25.30 -6.11
N GLU A 102 -3.70 25.35 -6.43
CA GLU A 102 -2.99 24.25 -7.09
C GLU A 102 -2.82 23.07 -6.13
N GLN A 103 -2.32 23.33 -4.91
CA GLN A 103 -2.11 22.27 -3.92
C GLN A 103 -3.44 21.74 -3.36
N THR A 104 -4.49 22.56 -3.27
CA THR A 104 -5.86 22.08 -3.00
C THR A 104 -6.38 21.19 -4.12
N ALA A 105 -6.16 21.57 -5.39
CA ALA A 105 -6.53 20.76 -6.54
C ALA A 105 -5.70 19.47 -6.64
N ASN A 106 -4.48 19.43 -6.10
CA ASN A 106 -3.68 18.21 -5.97
C ASN A 106 -4.19 17.32 -4.82
N TYR A 107 -4.44 17.90 -3.64
CA TYR A 107 -4.93 17.20 -2.45
C TYR A 107 -6.25 16.47 -2.71
N ARG A 108 -7.24 17.16 -3.31
CA ARG A 108 -8.57 16.59 -3.63
C ARG A 108 -8.56 15.43 -4.64
N LYS A 109 -7.44 15.16 -5.31
CA LYS A 109 -7.30 13.96 -6.14
C LYS A 109 -7.10 12.70 -5.28
N LEU A 110 -6.64 12.85 -4.03
CA LEU A 110 -6.49 11.77 -3.06
C LEU A 110 -7.84 11.28 -2.51
N ASP A 111 -8.80 12.19 -2.27
CA ASP A 111 -10.16 11.85 -1.80
C ASP A 111 -10.85 10.84 -2.73
N LEU A 112 -10.60 10.97 -4.04
CA LEU A 112 -11.15 10.07 -5.07
C LEU A 112 -10.66 8.62 -4.89
N LEU A 113 -9.48 8.40 -4.31
CA LEU A 113 -8.92 7.08 -4.02
C LEU A 113 -9.69 6.36 -2.91
N SER A 114 -10.02 7.09 -1.84
CA SER A 114 -10.59 6.52 -0.60
C SER A 114 -12.01 5.95 -0.77
N SER A 115 -12.67 6.21 -1.91
CA SER A 115 -14.09 5.91 -2.12
C SER A 115 -14.39 4.55 -2.76
N GLN A 116 -13.38 3.81 -3.27
CA GLN A 116 -13.63 2.72 -4.21
C GLN A 116 -13.23 1.30 -3.75
N GLY A 117 -12.39 1.16 -2.71
CA GLY A 117 -12.06 -0.16 -2.12
C GLY A 117 -11.51 -1.18 -3.13
N LEU A 118 -10.40 -0.83 -3.79
CA LEU A 118 -9.89 -1.51 -4.98
C LEU A 118 -8.55 -2.22 -4.75
N ASP A 119 -8.31 -3.30 -5.52
CA ASP A 119 -7.02 -3.97 -5.63
C ASP A 119 -5.90 -3.09 -6.24
N THR A 120 -6.30 -1.99 -6.92
CA THR A 120 -5.42 -1.06 -7.65
C THR A 120 -5.89 0.39 -7.42
N LEU A 121 -4.99 1.37 -7.38
CA LEU A 121 -5.39 2.78 -7.16
C LEU A 121 -6.18 3.32 -8.38
N PRO A 122 -7.32 4.03 -8.19
CA PRO A 122 -8.11 4.50 -9.34
C PRO A 122 -7.44 5.68 -10.09
N PRO A 123 -7.82 5.93 -11.36
CA PRO A 123 -7.29 7.04 -12.15
C PRO A 123 -7.48 8.40 -11.44
N PRO A 124 -6.48 9.31 -11.48
CA PRO A 124 -5.27 9.27 -12.31
C PRO A 124 -4.08 8.51 -11.70
N TYR A 125 -4.23 7.84 -10.55
CA TYR A 125 -3.11 7.22 -9.81
C TYR A 125 -2.90 5.74 -10.11
N ASN A 126 -3.61 5.17 -11.07
CA ASN A 126 -3.51 3.76 -11.51
C ASN A 126 -2.17 3.35 -12.16
N CYS A 127 -1.13 4.17 -11.98
CA CYS A 127 0.27 3.89 -12.31
C CYS A 127 1.13 3.61 -11.05
N TYR A 128 0.56 3.84 -9.86
CA TYR A 128 1.11 3.48 -8.55
C TYR A 128 0.44 2.20 -8.05
N ARG A 129 1.24 1.26 -7.53
CA ARG A 129 0.78 -0.01 -6.97
C ARG A 129 0.16 0.14 -5.58
N THR A 130 -0.77 -0.75 -5.23
CA THR A 130 -1.10 -1.09 -3.83
C THR A 130 0.03 -1.87 -3.14
N VAL A 131 -0.10 -2.13 -1.84
CA VAL A 131 0.90 -2.93 -1.07
C VAL A 131 0.95 -4.36 -1.60
N GLU A 132 -0.22 -4.93 -1.89
CA GLU A 132 -0.45 -6.25 -2.46
C GLU A 132 0.16 -6.37 -3.86
N GLU A 133 -0.09 -5.39 -4.75
CA GLU A 133 0.52 -5.34 -6.08
C GLU A 133 2.05 -5.23 -6.00
N LEU A 134 2.58 -4.44 -5.05
CA LEU A 134 4.01 -4.29 -4.83
C LEU A 134 4.66 -5.59 -4.33
N TYR A 135 4.01 -6.31 -3.42
CA TYR A 135 4.52 -7.59 -2.90
C TYR A 135 4.42 -8.70 -3.95
N ALA A 136 3.34 -8.74 -4.73
CA ALA A 136 3.20 -9.66 -5.85
C ALA A 136 4.29 -9.42 -6.91
N TYR A 137 4.61 -8.17 -7.20
CA TYR A 137 5.71 -7.79 -8.10
C TYR A 137 7.10 -8.17 -7.53
N GLY A 138 7.37 -7.92 -6.23
CA GLY A 138 8.62 -8.31 -5.57
C GLY A 138 8.84 -9.82 -5.56
N ALA A 139 7.80 -10.59 -5.24
CA ALA A 139 7.82 -12.05 -5.31
C ALA A 139 7.97 -12.57 -6.75
N ALA A 140 7.37 -11.91 -7.74
CA ALA A 140 7.53 -12.25 -9.15
C ALA A 140 8.97 -12.03 -9.64
N LEU A 141 9.65 -10.94 -9.25
CA LEU A 141 11.06 -10.73 -9.58
C LEU A 141 11.95 -11.86 -9.04
N ALA A 142 11.77 -12.27 -7.79
CA ALA A 142 12.52 -13.39 -7.21
C ALA A 142 12.22 -14.73 -7.91
N SER A 143 10.97 -14.97 -8.32
CA SER A 143 10.56 -16.18 -9.05
C SER A 143 11.10 -16.23 -10.48
N VAL A 144 11.21 -15.08 -11.17
CA VAL A 144 11.72 -14.99 -12.56
C VAL A 144 13.24 -14.95 -12.60
N TYR A 145 13.90 -14.36 -11.60
CA TYR A 145 15.36 -14.19 -11.54
C TYR A 145 15.99 -14.81 -10.26
N PRO A 146 15.80 -16.12 -9.99
CA PRO A 146 16.18 -16.75 -8.71
C PRO A 146 17.70 -16.89 -8.46
N THR A 147 18.54 -16.38 -9.37
CA THR A 147 20.01 -16.29 -9.22
C THR A 147 20.51 -14.84 -9.07
N LEU A 148 19.59 -13.87 -9.11
CA LEU A 148 19.84 -12.43 -9.04
C LEU A 148 18.99 -11.72 -7.98
N ALA A 149 17.81 -12.26 -7.62
CA ALA A 149 16.82 -11.62 -6.77
C ALA A 149 16.24 -12.61 -5.72
N GLU A 150 16.20 -12.19 -4.46
CA GLU A 150 15.52 -12.89 -3.38
C GLU A 150 14.54 -11.96 -2.66
N TRP A 151 13.30 -12.40 -2.45
CA TRP A 151 12.27 -11.69 -1.69
C TRP A 151 12.18 -12.30 -0.29
N THR A 152 12.60 -11.55 0.72
CA THR A 152 12.83 -12.04 2.08
C THR A 152 12.00 -11.27 3.09
N ASP A 153 11.18 -11.95 3.89
CA ASP A 153 10.56 -11.38 5.09
C ASP A 153 11.64 -11.04 6.14
N VAL A 154 11.58 -9.85 6.71
CA VAL A 154 12.50 -9.35 7.73
C VAL A 154 11.80 -8.87 9.02
N GLY A 155 10.49 -9.08 9.16
CA GLY A 155 9.70 -8.70 10.35
C GLY A 155 8.27 -8.27 10.05
N ASP A 156 7.53 -7.84 11.07
CA ASP A 156 6.12 -7.43 10.96
C ASP A 156 5.93 -5.91 11.03
N SER A 157 4.90 -5.38 10.36
CA SER A 157 4.36 -4.05 10.66
C SER A 157 3.81 -4.02 12.10
N TRP A 158 3.74 -2.84 12.72
CA TRP A 158 3.23 -2.72 14.09
C TRP A 158 1.84 -3.33 14.24
N GLU A 159 0.94 -3.05 13.30
CA GLU A 159 -0.44 -3.54 13.29
C GLU A 159 -0.50 -5.08 13.23
N LYS A 160 0.35 -5.71 12.41
CA LYS A 160 0.46 -7.18 12.38
C LYS A 160 1.04 -7.73 13.68
N SER A 161 2.08 -7.08 14.23
CA SER A 161 2.72 -7.49 15.49
C SER A 161 1.78 -7.47 16.71
N VAL A 162 0.70 -6.68 16.67
CA VAL A 162 -0.34 -6.63 17.70
C VAL A 162 -1.66 -7.29 17.28
N GLY A 163 -1.70 -7.97 16.12
CA GLY A 163 -2.84 -8.76 15.67
C GLY A 163 -4.03 -7.97 15.12
N GLN A 164 -3.82 -6.75 14.61
CA GLN A 164 -4.84 -6.06 13.82
C GLN A 164 -5.02 -6.74 12.45
N PRO A 165 -6.21 -6.71 11.85
CA PRO A 165 -6.49 -7.38 10.57
C PRO A 165 -5.81 -6.71 9.37
N ASP A 166 -5.46 -5.43 9.49
CA ASP A 166 -5.05 -4.56 8.39
C ASP A 166 -3.48 -4.44 8.32
N GLY A 167 -2.75 -5.38 8.94
CA GLY A 167 -1.29 -5.38 9.06
C GLY A 167 -0.53 -6.33 8.10
N TYR A 168 0.75 -6.02 7.84
CA TYR A 168 1.57 -6.65 6.78
C TYR A 168 2.93 -7.16 7.27
N ASP A 169 3.47 -8.18 6.60
CA ASP A 169 4.90 -8.55 6.63
C ASP A 169 5.77 -7.43 6.03
N MET A 170 6.97 -7.21 6.57
CA MET A 170 7.96 -6.29 6.03
C MET A 170 8.99 -7.06 5.20
N TYR A 171 8.94 -6.91 3.88
CA TYR A 171 9.84 -7.58 2.95
C TYR A 171 11.03 -6.72 2.50
N VAL A 172 12.14 -7.39 2.17
CA VAL A 172 13.29 -6.83 1.45
C VAL A 172 13.54 -7.63 0.17
N LEU A 173 13.70 -6.93 -0.96
CA LEU A 173 14.23 -7.51 -2.19
C LEU A 173 15.76 -7.41 -2.21
N ARG A 174 16.47 -8.52 -2.01
CA ARG A 174 17.93 -8.56 -2.14
C ARG A 174 18.30 -8.80 -3.59
N LEU A 175 18.96 -7.83 -4.23
CA LEU A 175 19.50 -7.94 -5.58
C LEU A 175 21.02 -8.21 -5.52
N THR A 176 21.46 -9.35 -6.06
CA THR A 176 22.87 -9.79 -6.04
C THR A 176 23.13 -10.90 -7.05
N ASN A 177 24.19 -10.78 -7.85
CA ASN A 177 24.64 -11.87 -8.70
C ASN A 177 25.44 -12.89 -7.88
N GLU A 178 24.84 -14.03 -7.53
CA GLU A 178 25.47 -15.05 -6.67
C GLU A 178 26.54 -15.90 -7.38
N THR A 179 26.80 -15.68 -8.68
CA THR A 179 28.02 -16.22 -9.34
C THR A 179 29.29 -15.44 -8.98
N ILE A 180 29.16 -14.20 -8.50
CA ILE A 180 30.27 -13.39 -8.01
C ILE A 180 30.52 -13.73 -6.55
N THR A 181 31.74 -14.16 -6.22
CA THR A 181 32.16 -14.55 -4.86
C THR A 181 33.02 -13.48 -4.20
N GLY A 182 33.15 -13.56 -2.86
CA GLY A 182 33.84 -12.56 -2.04
C GLY A 182 32.93 -11.44 -1.54
N ASP A 183 33.49 -10.50 -0.78
CA ASP A 183 32.73 -9.39 -0.21
C ASP A 183 32.26 -8.40 -1.28
N LYS A 184 30.95 -8.17 -1.30
CA LYS A 184 30.27 -7.24 -2.22
C LYS A 184 29.98 -5.91 -1.49
N PRO A 185 30.24 -4.73 -2.10
CA PRO A 185 29.74 -3.47 -1.56
C PRO A 185 28.20 -3.49 -1.58
N LYS A 186 27.59 -2.91 -0.55
CA LYS A 186 26.13 -2.96 -0.34
C LYS A 186 25.53 -1.57 -0.52
N LEU A 187 24.63 -1.43 -1.48
CA LEU A 187 23.69 -0.32 -1.56
C LEU A 187 22.40 -0.75 -0.85
N PHE A 188 21.91 0.08 0.06
CA PHE A 188 20.60 -0.09 0.69
C PHE A 188 19.69 1.05 0.24
N ILE A 189 18.50 0.71 -0.23
CA ILE A 189 17.46 1.65 -0.66
C ILE A 189 16.23 1.36 0.20
N THR A 190 15.63 2.42 0.73
CA THR A 190 14.33 2.41 1.39
C THR A 190 13.49 3.55 0.84
N ALA A 191 12.18 3.40 0.81
CA ALA A 191 11.25 4.35 0.20
C ALA A 191 9.93 4.38 0.97
N SER A 192 9.17 5.48 0.83
CA SER A 192 7.83 5.66 1.42
C SER A 192 7.75 5.35 2.92
N ILE A 193 8.77 5.78 3.67
CA ILE A 193 8.76 5.78 5.15
C ILE A 193 7.65 6.69 5.70
N HIS A 194 7.17 7.65 4.90
CA HIS A 194 5.92 8.36 5.09
C HIS A 194 4.86 7.81 4.12
N ALA A 195 3.75 7.29 4.65
CA ALA A 195 2.74 6.57 3.85
C ALA A 195 2.09 7.42 2.73
N ARG A 196 1.96 8.73 2.93
CA ARG A 196 1.39 9.67 1.95
C ARG A 196 2.28 9.97 0.74
N GLU A 197 3.53 9.51 0.75
CA GLU A 197 4.46 9.66 -0.37
C GLU A 197 4.40 8.40 -1.25
N TYR A 198 3.51 8.37 -2.25
CA TYR A 198 3.37 7.20 -3.14
C TYR A 198 4.50 7.09 -4.16
N THR A 199 5.08 8.22 -4.61
CA THR A 199 6.09 8.24 -5.67
C THR A 199 7.40 7.50 -5.33
N PRO A 200 7.95 7.59 -4.10
CA PRO A 200 9.15 6.84 -3.74
C PRO A 200 9.01 5.32 -3.85
N ALA A 201 7.90 4.71 -3.39
CA ALA A 201 7.69 3.26 -3.47
C ALA A 201 7.70 2.74 -4.91
N GLU A 202 6.97 3.40 -5.81
CA GLU A 202 6.91 3.05 -7.23
C GLU A 202 8.24 3.31 -7.95
N MET A 203 8.99 4.34 -7.54
CA MET A 203 10.35 4.59 -8.03
C MET A 203 11.34 3.51 -7.57
N ALA A 204 11.26 3.06 -6.32
CA ALA A 204 12.08 1.97 -5.80
C ALA A 204 11.73 0.62 -6.44
N ALA A 205 10.45 0.36 -6.72
CA ALA A 205 10.03 -0.79 -7.51
C ALA A 205 10.63 -0.76 -8.92
N ARG A 206 10.51 0.36 -9.65
CA ARG A 206 11.07 0.52 -11.01
C ARG A 206 12.60 0.52 -11.07
N PHE A 207 13.29 0.79 -9.94
CA PHE A 207 14.73 0.58 -9.84
C PHE A 207 15.12 -0.90 -9.83
N ALA A 208 14.20 -1.80 -9.44
CA ALA A 208 14.45 -3.24 -9.35
C ALA A 208 14.15 -4.05 -10.63
N GLY A 209 13.23 -3.59 -11.51
CA GLY A 209 12.89 -4.30 -12.76
C GLY A 209 11.84 -3.62 -13.66
#